data_AF-A0A1E5WH46-F1
#
_entry.id   AF-A0A1E5WH46-F1
#
_cell.length_a   1.000
_cell.length_b   1.000
_cell.length_c   1.000
_cell.angle_alpha   90.00
_cell.angle_beta   90.00
_cell.angle_gamma   90.00
#
_symmetry.space_group_name_H-M   'P 1'
#
loop_
_entity.id
_entity.type
_entity.pdbx_description
1 polymer ?
#
loop_
_entity_poly.entity_id
_entity_poly.type
_entity_poly.pdbx_seq_one_letter_code
_entity_poly.pdbx_strand_id
1 'polypeptide(L)'
;MLGDMKSSFHDALKSTEPLALPHVTPPSEILVALQLIPDLARGDLLQSYGKLILNERLFQALMELPLAMRKEWLLLLNEKNGG
;
A
#
# COMPACT_ATOMS: atom_id res chain seq x y z
N MET A 1 32.36 -11.41 -18.78
CA MET A 1 30.98 -10.91 -18.56
C MET A 1 30.58 -10.75 -17.08
N LEU A 2 31.34 -11.26 -16.10
CA LEU A 2 31.09 -11.00 -14.66
C LEU A 2 31.71 -9.67 -14.15
N GLY A 3 32.73 -9.17 -14.84
CA GLY A 3 33.45 -7.94 -14.46
C GLY A 3 32.65 -6.65 -14.64
N ASP A 4 31.80 -6.60 -15.66
CA ASP A 4 31.03 -5.39 -16.00
C ASP A 4 29.93 -5.08 -14.96
N MET A 5 29.39 -6.12 -14.32
CA MET A 5 28.34 -5.97 -13.31
C MET A 5 28.87 -5.34 -12.00
N LYS A 6 30.17 -5.51 -11.71
CA LYS A 6 30.81 -4.90 -10.53
C LYS A 6 31.06 -3.40 -10.71
N SER A 7 31.37 -2.95 -11.93
CA SER A 7 31.49 -1.51 -12.23
C SER A 7 30.13 -0.84 -12.13
N SER A 8 29.09 -1.41 -12.75
CA SER A 8 27.73 -0.86 -12.73
C SER A 8 27.20 -0.61 -11.32
N PHE A 9 27.46 -1.52 -10.37
CA PHE A 9 27.02 -1.34 -8.98
C PHE A 9 27.78 -0.21 -8.26
N HIS A 10 29.10 -0.13 -8.48
CA HIS A 10 29.93 0.92 -7.90
C HIS A 10 29.61 2.31 -8.50
N ASP A 11 29.29 2.37 -9.78
CA ASP A 11 28.88 3.59 -10.47
C ASP A 11 27.48 4.05 -10.01
N ALA A 12 26.55 3.10 -9.75
CA ALA A 12 25.25 3.40 -9.16
C ALA A 12 25.35 3.96 -7.73
N LEU A 13 26.28 3.47 -6.90
CA LEU A 13 26.53 4.02 -5.56
C LEU A 13 27.17 5.41 -5.57
N LYS A 14 27.89 5.76 -6.65
CA LYS A 14 28.48 7.09 -6.85
C LYS A 14 27.52 8.10 -7.47
N SER A 15 26.39 7.65 -8.01
CA SER A 15 25.36 8.55 -8.50
C SER A 15 24.71 9.28 -7.34
N THR A 16 24.72 10.61 -7.39
CA THR A 16 23.96 11.50 -6.50
C THR A 16 22.57 11.80 -7.05
N GLU A 17 22.18 11.20 -8.18
CA GLU A 17 20.82 11.34 -8.69
C GLU A 17 19.85 10.66 -7.71
N PRO A 18 18.77 11.35 -7.28
CA PRO A 18 17.74 10.74 -6.47
C PRO A 18 17.21 9.52 -7.21
N LEU A 19 17.38 8.32 -6.63
CA LEU A 19 16.68 7.14 -7.11
C LEU A 19 15.19 7.48 -7.11
N ALA A 20 14.54 7.34 -8.26
CA ALA A 20 13.11 7.50 -8.36
C ALA A 20 12.48 6.48 -7.40
N LEU A 21 11.99 6.96 -6.26
CA LEU A 21 11.31 6.12 -5.30
C LEU A 21 10.13 5.46 -6.03
N PRO A 22 9.89 4.15 -5.82
CA PRO A 22 8.71 3.53 -6.38
C PRO A 22 7.49 4.35 -5.99
N HIS A 23 6.70 4.79 -6.97
CA HIS A 23 5.52 5.60 -6.72
C HIS A 23 4.51 4.76 -5.95
N VAL A 24 4.39 5.00 -4.65
CA VAL A 24 3.43 4.27 -3.80
C VAL A 24 2.15 5.10 -3.69
N THR A 25 1.05 4.58 -4.25
CA THR A 25 -0.27 5.23 -4.18
C THR A 25 -0.68 5.43 -2.71
N PRO A 26 -1.02 6.66 -2.27
CA PRO A 26 -1.51 6.95 -0.93
C PRO A 26 -2.78 6.14 -0.56
N PRO A 27 -2.96 5.71 0.71
CA PRO A 27 -4.17 5.03 1.14
C PRO A 27 -5.43 5.87 0.89
N SER A 28 -5.36 7.18 1.07
CA SER A 28 -6.45 8.11 0.73
C SER A 28 -6.88 8.00 -0.74
N GLU A 29 -5.93 7.94 -1.68
CA GLU A 29 -6.21 7.76 -3.12
C GLU A 29 -6.82 6.40 -3.40
N ILE A 30 -6.32 5.34 -2.75
CA ILE A 30 -6.89 3.99 -2.85
C ILE A 30 -8.36 4.00 -2.38
N LEU A 31 -8.65 4.65 -1.26
CA LEU A 31 -10.01 4.74 -0.72
C LEU A 31 -10.96 5.46 -1.67
N VAL A 32 -10.53 6.60 -2.21
CA VAL A 32 -11.33 7.38 -3.17
C VAL A 32 -11.61 6.55 -4.43
N ALA A 33 -10.58 5.89 -4.99
CA ALA A 33 -10.74 5.04 -6.16
C ALA A 33 -11.76 3.92 -5.93
N LEU A 34 -11.76 3.30 -4.75
CA LEU A 34 -12.74 2.26 -4.40
C LEU A 34 -14.16 2.82 -4.21
N GLN A 35 -14.30 4.02 -3.63
CA GLN A 35 -15.61 4.68 -3.44
C GLN A 35 -16.28 5.08 -4.76
N LEU A 36 -15.52 5.22 -5.85
CA LEU A 36 -16.05 5.53 -7.17
C LEU A 36 -16.64 4.31 -7.89
N ILE A 37 -16.41 3.09 -7.38
CA ILE A 37 -16.96 1.87 -7.97
C ILE A 37 -18.45 1.76 -7.57
N PRO A 38 -19.39 1.80 -8.54
CA PRO A 38 -20.81 1.69 -8.24
C PRO A 38 -21.14 0.31 -7.66
N ASP A 39 -22.13 0.27 -6.76
CA ASP A 39 -22.66 -0.95 -6.12
C ASP A 39 -21.62 -1.80 -5.35
N LEU A 40 -20.44 -1.25 -5.04
CA LEU A 40 -19.46 -1.92 -4.20
C LEU A 40 -19.91 -1.90 -2.74
N ALA A 41 -20.23 -3.06 -2.18
CA ALA A 41 -20.62 -3.16 -0.79
C ALA A 41 -19.49 -2.71 0.14
N ARG A 42 -19.86 -2.12 1.27
CA ARG A 42 -18.90 -1.55 2.22
C ARG A 42 -17.87 -2.57 2.74
N GLY A 43 -18.29 -3.80 3.00
CA GLY A 43 -17.38 -4.89 3.40
C GLY A 43 -16.35 -5.21 2.32
N ASP A 44 -16.79 -5.34 1.07
CA ASP A 44 -15.93 -5.62 -0.09
C ASP A 44 -14.96 -4.46 -0.36
N LEU A 45 -15.40 -3.22 -0.17
CA LEU A 45 -14.57 -2.03 -0.23
C LEU A 45 -13.46 -2.09 0.81
N LEU A 46 -13.78 -2.35 2.08
CA LEU A 46 -12.79 -2.41 3.16
C LEU A 46 -11.82 -3.59 3.00
N GLN A 47 -12.30 -4.72 2.50
CA GLN A 47 -11.46 -5.86 2.18
C GLN A 47 -10.49 -5.54 1.03
N SER A 48 -10.97 -4.88 -0.02
CA SER A 48 -10.16 -4.45 -1.17
C SER A 48 -9.14 -3.38 -0.77
N TYR A 49 -9.55 -2.43 0.07
CA TYR A 49 -8.68 -1.42 0.67
C TYR A 49 -7.50 -2.07 1.38
N GLY A 50 -7.76 -3.05 2.26
CA GLY A 50 -6.71 -3.78 2.97
C GLY A 50 -5.78 -4.59 2.05
N LYS A 51 -6.29 -5.13 0.93
CA LYS A 51 -5.47 -5.86 -0.06
C LYS A 51 -4.54 -4.96 -0.87
N LEU A 52 -4.94 -3.71 -1.11
CA LEU A 52 -4.16 -2.74 -1.88
C LEU A 52 -3.11 -2.00 -1.02
N ILE A 53 -3.19 -2.12 0.30
CA ILE A 53 -2.22 -1.54 1.23
C ILE A 53 -1.05 -2.50 1.45
N LEU A 54 0.16 -1.97 1.30
CA LEU A 54 1.39 -2.65 1.70
C LEU A 54 1.50 -2.68 3.24
N ASN A 55 1.97 -3.80 3.80
CA ASN A 55 2.00 -4.04 5.26
C ASN A 55 2.61 -2.87 6.07
N GLU A 56 3.70 -2.27 5.59
CA GLU A 56 4.39 -1.15 6.25
C GLU A 56 3.52 0.11 6.39
N ARG A 57 2.41 0.21 5.65
CA ARG A 57 1.49 1.35 5.62
C ARG A 57 0.15 1.07 6.29
N LEU A 58 -0.05 -0.11 6.91
CA LEU A 58 -1.31 -0.47 7.56
C LEU A 58 -1.73 0.55 8.63
N PHE A 59 -0.78 1.06 9.42
CA PHE A 59 -1.08 2.08 10.42
C PHE A 59 -1.45 3.42 9.77
N GLN A 60 -0.71 3.86 8.75
CA GLN A 60 -1.05 5.09 8.01
C GLN A 60 -2.45 4.98 7.39
N ALA A 61 -2.75 3.85 6.75
CA ALA A 61 -4.06 3.57 6.21
C ALA A 61 -5.17 3.60 7.27
N LEU A 62 -4.92 3.04 8.46
CA LEU A 62 -5.88 3.13 9.57
C LEU A 62 -6.20 4.59 9.93
N MET A 63 -5.19 5.45 9.92
CA MET A 63 -5.34 6.87 10.25
C MET A 63 -6.03 7.67 9.16
N GLU A 64 -5.82 7.33 7.89
CA GLU A 64 -6.45 7.98 6.74
C GLU A 64 -7.89 7.49 6.50
N LEU A 65 -8.25 6.31 7.01
CA LEU A 65 -9.61 5.78 6.91
C LEU A 65 -10.57 6.58 7.82
N PRO A 66 -11.80 6.90 7.35
CA PRO A 66 -12.83 7.54 8.16
C PRO A 66 -13.07 6.79 9.47
N LEU A 67 -13.22 7.53 10.57
CA LEU A 67 -13.34 6.96 11.93
C LEU A 67 -14.44 5.89 12.03
N ALA A 68 -15.57 6.11 11.35
CA ALA A 68 -16.72 5.20 11.31
C ALA A 68 -16.42 3.85 10.65
N MET A 69 -15.35 3.74 9.86
CA MET A 69 -14.93 2.53 9.15
C MET A 69 -13.75 1.81 9.83
N ARG A 70 -12.99 2.48 10.70
CA ARG A 70 -11.79 1.91 11.34
C ARG A 70 -12.06 0.63 12.12
N LYS A 71 -13.12 0.61 12.93
CA LYS A 71 -13.49 -0.57 13.72
C LYS A 71 -13.81 -1.78 12.82
N GLU A 72 -14.61 -1.55 11.79
CA GLU A 72 -15.04 -2.60 10.85
C GLU A 72 -13.86 -3.17 10.08
N TRP A 73 -12.96 -2.31 9.61
CA TRP A 73 -11.75 -2.75 8.92
C TRP A 73 -10.82 -3.57 9.81
N LEU A 74 -10.65 -3.17 11.08
CA LEU A 74 -9.85 -3.94 12.04
C LEU A 74 -10.44 -5.33 12.33
N LEU A 75 -11.77 -5.45 12.42
CA LEU A 75 -12.43 -6.75 12.59
C LEU A 75 -12.19 -7.66 11.39
N LEU A 76 -12.32 -7.14 10.16
CA LEU A 76 -12.02 -7.89 8.93
C LEU A 76 -10.57 -8.39 8.87
N LEU A 77 -9.60 -7.58 9.31
CA LEU A 77 -8.19 -7.98 9.35
C LEU A 77 -7.95 -9.10 10.37
N ASN A 78 -8.62 -9.05 11.53
CA ASN A 78 -8.47 -10.04 12.58
C ASN A 78 -9.12 -11.39 12.22
N GLU A 79 -10.29 -11.36 11.58
CA GLU A 79 -10.99 -12.57 11.10
C GLU A 79 -10.15 -13.35 10.08
N LYS A 80 -9.39 -12.66 9.24
CA LYS A 80 -8.50 -13.28 8.24
C LYS A 80 -7.28 -14.01 8.86
N ASN A 81 -6.89 -13.66 10.09
CA ASN A 81 -5.71 -14.23 10.76
C ASN A 81 -6.03 -15.40 11.71
N GLY A 82 -7.31 -15.80 11.80
CA GLY A 82 -7.79 -16.86 12.71
C GLY A 82 -7.93 -18.25 12.09
N GLY A 83 -7.32 -18.51 10.92
CA GLY A 83 -7.37 -19.80 10.21
C GLY A 83 -6.07 -20.59 10.30
#